data_AF-A0A9E7K2X3-F1
#
_entry.id   AF-A0A9E7K2X3-F1
#
_cell.length_a   1.000
_cell.length_b   1.000
_cell.length_c   1.000
_cell.angle_alpha   90.00
_cell.angle_beta   90.00
_cell.angle_gamma   90.00
#
_symmetry.space_group_name_H-M   'P 1'
#
loop_
_entity.id
_entity.type
_entity.pdbx_description
1 polymer ?
#
loop_
_entity_poly.entity_id
_entity_poly.type
_entity_poly.pdbx_seq_one_letter_code
_entity_poly.pdbx_strand_id
1 'polypeptide(L)'
;MPCGVPVQRRFAGVEHREALYSMLIAADKYDIPFLRKSCEHRILAALRPSNALEVLQVAEVCSDVELKEQAMSLIAKHADDVVFSAGYDELARNNAHLCVEITRALLTEMKHNREATTSPDETST
;
A
#
# COMPACT_ATOMS: atom_id res chain seq x y z
N MET A 1 23.59 -16.02 39.44
CA MET A 1 23.86 -16.89 38.28
C MET A 1 23.01 -18.15 38.44
N PRO A 2 22.35 -18.69 37.41
CA PRO A 2 22.47 -18.46 35.95
C PRO A 2 21.32 -17.59 35.40
N CYS A 3 21.52 -16.65 34.47
CA CYS A 3 21.82 -16.81 33.03
C CYS A 3 20.69 -17.51 32.25
N GLY A 4 19.96 -16.73 31.44
CA GLY A 4 18.87 -17.23 30.60
C GLY A 4 18.30 -16.21 29.59
N VAL A 5 19.15 -15.42 28.94
CA VAL A 5 18.92 -15.09 27.51
C VAL A 5 19.84 -16.03 26.74
N PRO A 6 19.44 -16.66 25.61
CA PRO A 6 18.87 -15.92 24.47
C PRO A 6 17.86 -16.69 23.59
N VAL A 7 17.01 -15.96 22.85
CA VAL A 7 16.75 -16.33 21.46
C VAL A 7 16.84 -15.07 20.61
N GLN A 8 18.04 -14.92 20.04
CA GLN A 8 18.33 -14.14 18.85
C GLN A 8 17.29 -14.48 17.77
N ARG A 9 16.26 -13.65 17.59
CA ARG A 9 15.46 -13.72 16.37
C ARG A 9 16.20 -12.97 15.27
N ARG A 10 17.01 -13.76 14.58
CA ARG A 10 17.64 -13.55 13.29
C ARG A 10 16.66 -12.87 12.32
N PHE A 11 16.79 -11.56 12.08
CA PHE A 11 15.96 -10.85 11.10
C PHE A 11 16.77 -9.90 10.22
N ALA A 12 17.84 -10.39 9.61
CA ALA A 12 18.64 -9.65 8.62
C ALA A 12 17.92 -9.43 7.27
N GLY A 13 16.59 -9.22 7.26
CA GLY A 13 15.79 -9.01 6.05
C GLY A 13 14.50 -8.20 6.24
N VAL A 14 14.01 -8.04 7.47
CA VAL A 14 12.80 -7.24 7.78
C VAL A 14 13.17 -5.83 8.24
N GLU A 15 14.33 -5.66 8.88
CA GLU A 15 14.75 -4.38 9.49
C GLU A 15 14.93 -3.23 8.50
N HIS A 16 15.21 -3.51 7.22
CA HIS A 16 15.35 -2.44 6.23
C HIS A 16 14.02 -1.79 5.82
N ARG A 17 12.89 -2.49 5.97
CA ARG A 17 11.59 -1.98 5.48
C ARG A 17 10.86 -1.15 6.53
N GLU A 18 10.85 -1.62 7.78
CA GLU A 18 10.34 -0.82 8.90
C GLU A 18 11.20 0.44 9.11
N ALA A 19 12.51 0.35 8.91
CA ALA A 19 13.39 1.52 8.90
C ALA A 19 13.05 2.49 7.76
N LEU A 20 12.67 1.98 6.58
CA LEU A 20 12.23 2.81 5.45
C LEU A 20 10.92 3.55 5.76
N TYR A 21 9.94 2.87 6.34
CA TYR A 21 8.67 3.48 6.72
C TYR A 21 8.84 4.52 7.82
N SER A 22 9.61 4.21 8.87
CA SER A 22 9.90 5.17 9.93
C SER A 22 10.69 6.38 9.41
N MET A 23 11.60 6.18 8.46
CA MET A 23 12.33 7.27 7.84
C MET A 23 11.45 8.12 6.91
N LEU A 24 10.49 7.54 6.20
CA LEU A 24 9.49 8.28 5.43
C LEU A 24 8.61 9.13 6.36
N ILE A 25 8.11 8.54 7.46
CA ILE A 25 7.30 9.25 8.46
C ILE A 25 8.09 10.38 9.10
N ALA A 26 9.37 10.16 9.41
CA ALA A 26 10.24 11.21 9.92
C ALA A 26 10.49 12.30 8.86
N ALA A 27 10.75 11.93 7.60
CA ALA A 27 10.95 12.88 6.52
C ALA A 27 9.73 13.77 6.30
N ASP A 28 8.53 13.21 6.38
CA ASP A 28 7.28 13.96 6.32
C ASP A 28 7.10 14.87 7.54
N LYS A 29 7.29 14.33 8.75
CA LYS A 29 7.18 15.08 10.02
C LYS A 29 8.15 16.26 10.12
N TYR A 30 9.36 16.13 9.60
CA TYR A 30 10.38 17.17 9.63
C TYR A 30 10.45 17.99 8.31
N ASP A 31 9.50 17.78 7.40
CA ASP A 31 9.42 18.43 6.09
C ASP A 31 10.76 18.44 5.34
N ILE A 32 11.26 17.24 5.05
CA ILE A 32 12.52 16.99 4.32
C ILE A 32 12.19 16.35 2.95
N PRO A 33 11.85 17.14 1.91
CA PRO A 33 11.29 16.64 0.66
C PRO A 33 12.21 15.69 -0.10
N PHE A 34 13.52 15.94 -0.06
CA PHE A 34 14.51 15.10 -0.73
C PHE A 34 14.56 13.68 -0.13
N LEU A 35 14.48 13.58 1.20
CA LEU A 35 14.48 12.31 1.91
C LEU A 35 13.17 11.57 1.69
N ARG A 36 12.04 12.31 1.70
CA ARG A 36 10.71 11.77 1.42
C ARG A 36 10.66 11.11 0.04
N LYS A 37 11.01 11.83 -1.03
CA LYS A 37 11.05 11.29 -2.40
C LYS A 37 11.98 10.08 -2.55
N SER A 38 13.13 10.12 -1.88
CA SER A 38 14.08 9.01 -1.92
C SER A 38 13.52 7.74 -1.25
N CYS A 39 12.82 7.90 -0.13
CA CYS A 39 12.18 6.79 0.56
C CYS A 39 10.99 6.26 -0.25
N GLU A 40 10.16 7.15 -0.77
CA GLU A 40 9.01 6.85 -1.61
C GLU A 40 9.41 6.00 -2.82
N HIS A 41 10.43 6.42 -3.58
CA HIS A 41 10.91 5.67 -4.74
C HIS A 41 11.35 4.24 -4.38
N ARG A 42 12.01 4.07 -3.23
CA ARG A 42 12.42 2.75 -2.74
C ARG A 42 11.25 1.89 -2.30
N ILE A 43 10.23 2.49 -1.69
CA ILE A 43 9.01 1.79 -1.27
C ILE A 43 8.21 1.37 -2.50
N LEU A 44 8.03 2.25 -3.47
CA LEU A 44 7.37 1.96 -4.74
C LEU A 44 8.07 0.84 -5.50
N ALA A 45 9.40 0.84 -5.57
CA ALA A 45 10.17 -0.24 -6.19
C ALA A 45 10.00 -1.60 -5.49
N ALA A 46 9.64 -1.60 -4.20
CA ALA A 46 9.41 -2.79 -3.40
C ALA A 46 7.92 -3.13 -3.23
N LEU A 47 7.02 -2.38 -3.88
CA LEU A 47 5.57 -2.55 -3.76
C LEU A 47 5.13 -3.90 -4.37
N ARG A 48 4.38 -4.68 -3.59
CA ARG A 48 3.86 -6.00 -3.92
C ARG A 48 2.44 -6.15 -3.35
N PRO A 49 1.58 -7.01 -3.93
CA PRO A 49 0.23 -7.21 -3.39
C PRO A 49 0.22 -7.60 -1.91
N SER A 50 1.20 -8.38 -1.47
CA SER A 50 1.35 -8.82 -0.08
C SER A 50 1.70 -7.70 0.92
N ASN A 51 2.29 -6.59 0.46
CA ASN A 51 2.66 -5.45 1.32
C ASN A 51 1.89 -4.17 0.98
N ALA A 52 0.98 -4.22 0.00
CA ALA A 52 0.24 -3.05 -0.44
C ALA A 52 -0.62 -2.44 0.69
N LEU A 53 -1.17 -3.28 1.57
CA LEU A 53 -1.94 -2.84 2.74
C LEU A 53 -1.07 -2.12 3.79
N GLU A 54 0.16 -2.59 4.01
CA GLU A 54 1.12 -1.92 4.90
C GLU A 54 1.54 -0.56 4.32
N VAL A 55 1.87 -0.54 3.02
CA VAL A 55 2.26 0.69 2.31
C VAL A 55 1.12 1.70 2.31
N LEU A 56 -0.13 1.27 2.10
CA LEU A 56 -1.30 2.15 2.14
C LEU A 56 -1.45 2.83 3.50
N GLN A 57 -1.28 2.08 4.60
CA GLN A 57 -1.35 2.64 5.95
C GLN A 57 -0.25 3.67 6.19
N VAL A 58 0.98 3.39 5.74
CA VAL A 58 2.09 4.33 5.85
C VAL A 58 1.85 5.58 5.00
N ALA A 59 1.33 5.42 3.78
CA ALA A 59 0.99 6.52 2.89
C ALA A 59 -0.07 7.44 3.51
N GLU A 60 -1.05 6.87 4.20
CA GLU A 60 -2.05 7.65 4.94
C GLU A 60 -1.42 8.46 6.09
N VAL A 61 -0.52 7.84 6.87
CA VAL A 61 0.17 8.51 7.98
C VAL A 61 1.03 9.69 7.49
N CYS A 62 1.73 9.51 6.36
CA CYS A 62 2.59 10.54 5.77
C CYS A 62 1.83 11.49 4.82
N SER A 63 0.51 11.33 4.66
CA SER A 63 -0.29 12.05 3.66
C SER A 63 0.38 12.07 2.26
N ASP A 64 0.91 10.91 1.85
CA ASP A 64 1.63 10.75 0.59
C ASP A 64 0.70 10.28 -0.53
N VAL A 65 0.32 11.24 -1.39
CA VAL A 65 -0.67 11.02 -2.44
C VAL A 65 -0.16 10.04 -3.50
N GLU A 66 1.08 10.16 -3.93
CA GLU A 66 1.65 9.31 -4.98
C GLU A 66 1.81 7.87 -4.47
N LEU A 67 2.31 7.70 -3.25
CA LEU A 67 2.40 6.38 -2.63
C LEU A 67 1.02 5.74 -2.41
N LYS A 68 0.03 6.54 -2.00
CA LYS A 68 -1.36 6.09 -1.79
C LYS A 68 -2.00 5.65 -3.10
N GLU A 69 -1.89 6.44 -4.16
CA GLU A 69 -2.45 6.12 -5.48
C GLU A 69 -1.86 4.83 -6.05
N GLN A 70 -0.54 4.65 -5.98
CA GLN A 70 0.13 3.44 -6.48
C GLN A 70 -0.27 2.20 -5.66
N ALA A 71 -0.35 2.31 -4.33
CA ALA A 71 -0.81 1.23 -3.48
C ALA A 71 -2.28 0.87 -3.76
N MET A 72 -3.17 1.87 -3.89
CA MET A 72 -4.57 1.67 -4.21
C MET A 72 -4.76 1.03 -5.59
N SER A 73 -4.01 1.46 -6.61
CA SER A 73 -4.05 0.85 -7.95
C SER A 73 -3.63 -0.63 -7.91
N LEU A 74 -2.60 -0.97 -7.14
CA LEU A 74 -2.17 -2.35 -7.02
C LEU A 74 -3.19 -3.20 -6.26
N ILE A 75 -3.76 -2.68 -5.18
CA ILE A 75 -4.85 -3.34 -4.43
C ILE A 75 -6.03 -3.58 -5.35
N ALA A 76 -6.41 -2.59 -6.17
CA ALA A 76 -7.56 -2.73 -7.04
C ALA A 76 -7.35 -3.77 -8.15
N LYS A 77 -6.13 -3.91 -8.66
CA LYS A 77 -5.75 -4.95 -9.64
C LYS A 77 -5.69 -6.36 -9.05
N HIS A 78 -5.33 -6.48 -7.77
CA HIS A 78 -5.21 -7.76 -7.05
C HIS A 78 -6.24 -7.88 -5.93
N ALA A 79 -7.45 -7.34 -6.16
CA ALA A 79 -8.47 -7.19 -5.15
C ALA A 79 -8.86 -8.52 -4.50
N ASP A 80 -8.99 -9.57 -5.31
CA ASP A 80 -9.37 -10.90 -4.85
C ASP A 80 -8.36 -11.42 -3.82
N ASP A 81 -7.06 -11.32 -4.10
CA ASP A 81 -6.03 -11.81 -3.17
C ASP A 81 -5.92 -10.94 -1.90
N VAL A 82 -6.15 -9.63 -2.04
CA VAL A 82 -5.93 -8.67 -0.95
C VAL A 82 -7.13 -8.62 -0.01
N VAL A 83 -8.36 -8.52 -0.52
CA VAL A 83 -9.58 -8.34 0.29
C VAL A 83 -9.90 -9.59 1.12
N PHE A 84 -9.56 -10.78 0.62
CA PHE A 84 -9.74 -12.04 1.37
C PHE A 84 -8.54 -12.39 2.27
N SER A 85 -7.54 -11.52 2.37
CA SER A 85 -6.36 -11.75 3.21
C SER A 85 -6.61 -11.37 4.68
N ALA A 86 -5.95 -12.07 5.61
CA ALA A 86 -5.97 -11.71 7.04
C ALA A 86 -5.43 -10.29 7.32
N GLY A 87 -4.55 -9.78 6.45
CA GLY A 87 -4.05 -8.41 6.55
C GLY A 87 -5.14 -7.36 6.32
N TYR A 88 -6.14 -7.68 5.50
CA TYR A 88 -7.28 -6.79 5.27
C TYR A 88 -8.23 -6.77 6.49
N ASP A 89 -8.42 -7.90 7.16
CA ASP A 89 -9.21 -7.94 8.42
C ASP A 89 -8.55 -7.11 9.54
N GLU A 90 -7.22 -7.10 9.59
CA GLU A 90 -6.47 -6.24 10.51
C GLU A 90 -6.58 -4.76 10.11
N LEU A 91 -6.46 -4.45 8.82
CA LEU A 91 -6.69 -3.10 8.28
C LEU A 91 -8.09 -2.61 8.65
N ALA A 92 -9.13 -3.44 8.50
CA ALA A 92 -10.51 -3.08 8.80
C ALA A 92 -10.72 -2.76 10.29
N ARG A 93 -10.02 -3.45 11.19
CA ARG A 93 -10.07 -3.18 12.64
C ARG A 93 -9.34 -1.90 13.01
N ASN A 94 -8.19 -1.64 12.40
CA ASN A 94 -7.33 -0.51 12.77
C ASN A 94 -7.69 0.78 12.04
N ASN A 95 -8.16 0.68 10.78
CA ASN A 95 -8.32 1.79 9.85
C ASN A 95 -9.53 1.59 8.92
N ALA A 96 -10.74 1.61 9.49
CA ALA A 96 -11.98 1.42 8.74
C ALA A 96 -12.17 2.42 7.56
N HIS A 97 -11.59 3.62 7.65
CA HIS A 97 -11.66 4.62 6.57
C HIS A 97 -10.93 4.15 5.29
N LEU A 98 -9.77 3.49 5.42
CA LEU A 98 -9.01 2.95 4.29
C LEU A 98 -9.81 1.84 3.58
N CYS A 99 -10.58 1.03 4.30
CA CYS A 99 -11.46 0.04 3.70
C CYS A 99 -12.56 0.69 2.82
N VAL A 100 -13.10 1.84 3.26
CA VAL A 100 -14.08 2.59 2.46
C VAL A 100 -13.43 3.13 1.18
N GLU A 101 -12.21 3.65 1.27
CA GLU A 101 -11.46 4.14 0.11
C GLU A 101 -11.12 3.02 -0.87
N ILE A 102 -10.66 1.87 -0.37
CA ILE A 102 -10.41 0.68 -1.20
C ILE A 102 -11.69 0.26 -1.90
N THR A 103 -12.81 0.17 -1.19
CA THR A 103 -14.11 -0.20 -1.78
C THR A 103 -14.53 0.78 -2.88
N ARG A 104 -14.34 2.09 -2.66
CA ARG A 104 -14.63 3.12 -3.68
C ARG A 104 -13.74 2.96 -4.92
N ALA A 105 -12.45 2.71 -4.71
CA ALA A 105 -11.50 2.50 -5.80
C ALA A 105 -11.86 1.26 -6.62
N LEU A 106 -12.17 0.14 -5.96
CA LEU A 106 -12.62 -1.09 -6.60
C LEU A 106 -13.86 -0.87 -7.47
N LEU A 107 -14.88 -0.21 -6.93
CA LEU A 107 -16.10 0.10 -7.69
C LEU A 107 -15.83 1.04 -8.88
N THR A 108 -14.86 1.93 -8.75
CA THR A 108 -14.45 2.84 -9.82
C THR A 108 -13.71 2.08 -10.92
N GLU A 109 -12.77 1.21 -10.58
CA GLU A 109 -12.06 0.35 -11.54
C GLU A 109 -13.03 -0.60 -12.26
N MET A 110 -13.98 -1.21 -11.55
CA MET A 110 -15.01 -2.07 -12.15
C MET A 110 -15.91 -1.32 -13.15
N LYS A 111 -16.17 -0.03 -12.93
CA LYS A 111 -16.93 0.81 -13.88
C LYS A 111 -16.11 1.09 -15.14
N HIS A 112 -14.84 1.46 -15.00
CA HIS A 112 -13.95 1.71 -16.15
C HIS A 112 -13.75 0.45 -17.01
N ASN A 113 -13.67 -0.73 -16.39
CA ASN A 113 -13.56 -1.99 -17.13
C ASN A 113 -14.83 -2.35 -17.92
N ARG A 114 -16.01 -1.86 -17.50
CA ARG A 114 -17.26 -2.02 -18.26
C ARG A 114 -17.32 -1.07 -19.45
N GLU A 115 -16.83 0.16 -19.29
CA GLU A 115 -16.83 1.19 -20.33
C GLU A 115 -15.80 0.91 -21.44
N ALA A 116 -14.69 0.22 -21.13
CA ALA A 116 -13.73 -0.26 -22.13
C ALA A 116 -14.30 -1.33 -23.10
N THR A 117 -15.49 -1.87 -22.82
CA THR A 117 -16.21 -2.79 -23.72
C THR A 117 -17.31 -2.11 -24.54
N THR A 118 -17.45 -0.79 -24.47
CA THR A 118 -18.47 -0.06 -25.25
C THR A 118 -17.89 1.22 -25.86
N SER A 119 -17.27 1.07 -27.03
CA SER A 119 -17.25 2.10 -28.09
C SER A 119 -16.77 1.45 -29.41
N PRO A 120 -17.14 2.01 -30.57
CA PRO A 120 -18.45 1.98 -31.23
C PRO A 120 -18.41 1.00 -32.43
N ASP A 121 -19.50 0.28 -32.69
CA ASP A 121 -19.65 -0.37 -34.00
C ASP A 121 -19.98 0.72 -35.04
N GLU A 122 -18.94 1.37 -35.57
CA GLU A 122 -19.03 2.09 -36.83
C GLU A 122 -18.85 1.08 -37.97
N THR A 123 -19.95 0.69 -38.65
CA THR A 123 -19.87 0.36 -40.08
C THR A 123 -21.12 0.85 -40.83
N SER A 124 -20.95 1.99 -41.48
CA SER A 124 -21.46 2.37 -42.79
C SER A 124 -22.34 1.34 -43.54
N THR A 125 -23.57 1.74 -43.88
CA THR A 125 -24.07 1.87 -45.26
C THR A 125 -25.27 2.80 -45.26
#